data_AF-A0A434V903-F1
#
_entry.id   AF-A0A434V903-F1
#
_cell.length_a   1.000
_cell.length_b   1.000
_cell.length_c   1.000
_cell.angle_alpha   90.00
_cell.angle_beta   90.00
_cell.angle_gamma   90.00
#
_symmetry.space_group_name_H-M   'P 1'
#
loop_
_entity.id
_entity.type
_entity.pdbx_description
1 polymer ?
#
loop_
_entity_poly.entity_id
_entity_poly.type
_entity_poly.pdbx_seq_one_letter_code
_entity_poly.pdbx_strand_id
1 'polypeptide(L)' 'ESAGDRALAECALELKRRGSTVIIVSHRPSTLANVDKILLLRDGAVEAFGMKNEIVALLNQRAAPIAVATQ' A
#
# COMPACT_ATOMS: atom_id res chain seq x y z
N GLU A 1 1.89 7.29 -14.82
CA GLU A 1 1.18 5.99 -14.69
C GLU A 1 0.99 5.38 -16.05
N SER A 2 1.06 4.05 -16.16
CA SER A 2 0.77 3.37 -17.42
C SER A 2 -0.75 3.25 -17.64
N ALA A 3 -1.18 3.07 -18.89
CA ALA A 3 -2.59 2.81 -19.20
C ALA A 3 -3.12 1.56 -18.46
N GLY A 4 -2.26 0.56 -18.25
CA GLY A 4 -2.60 -0.65 -17.49
C GLY A 4 -2.83 -0.40 -16.00
N ASP A 5 -1.98 0.42 -15.35
CA ASP A 5 -2.18 0.77 -13.93
C ASP A 5 -3.53 1.46 -13.71
N ARG A 6 -3.89 2.36 -14.63
CA ARG A 6 -5.18 3.06 -14.59
C ARG A 6 -6.35 2.10 -14.78
N ALA A 7 -6.29 1.24 -15.79
CA ALA A 7 -7.35 0.26 -16.05
C ALA A 7 -7.55 -0.70 -14.87
N LEU A 8 -6.46 -1.13 -14.23
CA LEU A 8 -6.51 -1.94 -13.02
C LEU A 8 -7.19 -1.21 -11.86
N ALA A 9 -6.84 0.05 -11.63
CA ALA A 9 -7.45 0.87 -10.58
C ALA A 9 -8.96 1.06 -10.81
N GLU A 10 -9.38 1.37 -12.03
CA GLU A 10 -10.79 1.53 -12.40
C GLU A 10 -11.57 0.21 -12.21
N CYS A 11 -10.98 -0.93 -12.61
CA CYS A 11 -11.56 -2.26 -12.40
C CYS A 11 -11.73 -2.59 -10.90
N ALA A 12 -10.70 -2.36 -10.08
CA ALA A 12 -10.76 -2.62 -8.64
C ALA A 12 -11.83 -1.76 -7.95
N LEU A 13 -11.95 -0.49 -8.33
CA LEU A 13 -12.99 0.41 -7.83
C LEU A 13 -14.40 -0.07 -8.19
N GLU A 14 -14.58 -0.56 -9.42
CA GLU A 14 -15.85 -1.08 -9.89
C GLU A 14 -16.27 -2.36 -9.16
N LEU A 15 -15.35 -3.30 -8.97
CA LEU A 15 -15.59 -4.51 -8.18
C LEU A 15 -15.97 -4.17 -6.73
N LYS A 16 -15.27 -3.21 -6.13
CA LYS A 16 -15.58 -2.73 -4.78
C LYS A 16 -16.98 -2.11 -4.69
N ARG A 17 -17.38 -1.30 -5.69
CA ARG A 17 -18.75 -0.74 -5.77
C ARG A 17 -19.82 -1.83 -5.83
N ARG A 18 -19.51 -2.98 -6.42
CA ARG A 18 -20.39 -4.16 -6.46
C ARG A 18 -20.41 -4.98 -5.17
N GLY A 19 -19.69 -4.56 -4.13
CA GLY A 19 -19.56 -5.28 -2.86
C GLY A 19 -18.57 -6.44 -2.89
N SER A 20 -17.71 -6.52 -3.91
CA SER A 20 -16.67 -7.55 -3.97
C SER A 20 -15.46 -7.17 -3.12
N THR A 21 -14.82 -8.16 -2.50
CA THR A 21 -13.50 -7.97 -1.85
C THR A 21 -12.40 -8.21 -2.88
N VAL A 22 -11.50 -7.24 -3.04
CA VAL A 22 -10.38 -7.31 -3.98
C VAL A 22 -9.08 -7.40 -3.21
N ILE A 23 -8.25 -8.39 -3.52
CA ILE A 23 -6.90 -8.56 -2.96
C ILE A 23 -5.88 -8.24 -4.05
N ILE A 24 -4.94 -7.35 -3.75
CA ILE A 24 -3.88 -6.92 -4.67
C ILE A 24 -2.53 -7.17 -4.00
N VAL A 25 -1.65 -7.91 -4.68
CA VAL A 25 -0.26 -8.13 -4.27
C VAL A 25 0.63 -7.28 -5.18
N SER A 26 1.33 -6.30 -4.61
CA SER A 26 2.21 -5.41 -5.37
C SER A 26 3.33 -4.87 -4.50
N HIS A 27 4.50 -4.68 -5.12
CA HIS A 27 5.61 -3.91 -4.56
C HIS A 27 5.61 -2.44 -5.01
N ARG A 28 4.66 -2.05 -5.87
CA ARG A 28 4.59 -0.71 -6.46
C ARG A 28 3.64 0.19 -5.66
N PRO A 29 4.09 1.36 -5.18
CA PRO A 29 3.23 2.29 -4.44
C PRO A 29 1.99 2.76 -5.21
N SER A 30 2.10 2.92 -6.54
CA SER A 30 0.99 3.37 -7.39
C SER A 30 -0.21 2.43 -7.32
N THR A 31 0.01 1.12 -7.31
CA THR A 31 -1.07 0.13 -7.21
C THR A 31 -1.72 0.11 -5.83
N LEU A 32 -0.99 0.50 -4.79
CA LEU A 32 -1.47 0.57 -3.40
C LEU A 32 -2.22 1.88 -3.11
N ALA A 33 -2.22 2.85 -4.02
CA ALA A 33 -2.84 4.16 -3.77
C ALA A 33 -4.36 4.06 -3.50
N ASN A 34 -5.04 3.09 -4.13
CA ASN A 34 -6.50 2.96 -4.12
C ASN A 34 -7.03 1.85 -3.19
N VAL A 35 -6.18 1.27 -2.33
CA VAL A 35 -6.59 0.24 -1.38
C VAL A 35 -7.10 0.84 -0.07
N ASP A 36 -7.97 0.11 0.62
CA ASP A 36 -8.48 0.50 1.94
C ASP A 36 -7.53 0.13 3.08
N LYS A 37 -6.98 -1.08 2.99
CA LYS A 37 -6.10 -1.67 4.01
C LYS A 37 -4.85 -2.20 3.34
N ILE A 38 -3.75 -2.20 4.09
CA ILE A 38 -2.47 -2.79 3.67
C ILE A 38 -2.09 -3.87 4.68
N LEU A 39 -1.67 -5.02 4.17
CA LEU A 39 -0.99 -6.06 4.91
C LEU A 39 0.47 -6.09 4.45
N LEU A 40 1.40 -5.93 5.39
CA LEU A 40 2.84 -6.03 5.14
C LEU A 40 3.31 -7.43 5.51
N LEU A 41 3.84 -8.16 4.52
CA LEU A 41 4.52 -9.44 4.73
C LEU A 41 6.02 -9.23 4.74
N ARG A 42 6.69 -9.81 5.74
CA ARG A 42 8.14 -9.95 5.81
C ARG A 42 8.50 -11.34 6.29
N ASP A 43 9.38 -12.02 5.56
CA ASP A 43 9.90 -13.35 5.93
C ASP A 43 8.79 -14.38 6.23
N GLY A 44 7.69 -14.34 5.47
CA GLY A 44 6.54 -15.24 5.63
C GLY A 44 5.63 -14.89 6.81
N ALA A 45 5.92 -13.85 7.58
CA ALA A 45 5.10 -13.39 8.69
C ALA A 45 4.38 -12.07 8.37
N VAL A 46 3.22 -11.88 8.99
CA VAL A 46 2.51 -10.59 8.97
C VAL A 46 3.23 -9.63 9.91
N GLU A 47 3.87 -8.62 9.33
CA GLU A 47 4.59 -7.61 10.08
C GLU A 47 3.66 -6.47 10.54
N ALA A 48 2.71 -6.08 9.67
CA ALA A 48 1.74 -5.04 9.98
C ALA A 48 0.46 -5.23 9.16
N PHE A 49 -0.69 -4.81 9.72
CA PHE A 49 -1.96 -4.76 9.02
C PHE A 49 -2.81 -3.62 9.56
N GLY A 50 -3.38 -2.80 8.67
CA GLY A 50 -4.14 -1.62 9.10
C GLY A 50 -4.69 -0.82 7.93
N MET A 51 -5.22 0.37 8.22
CA MET A 51 -5.66 1.29 7.17
C MET A 51 -4.45 1.74 6.34
N LYS A 52 -4.65 1.96 5.04
CA LYS A 52 -3.59 2.39 4.12
C LYS A 52 -2.76 3.54 4.70
N ASN A 53 -3.42 4.59 5.21
CA ASN A 53 -2.75 5.79 5.71
C ASN A 53 -1.86 5.51 6.92
N GLU A 54 -2.28 4.61 7.82
CA GLU A 54 -1.51 4.22 9.00
C GLU A 54 -0.25 3.45 8.60
N ILE A 55 -0.39 2.50 7.68
CA ILE A 55 0.73 1.68 7.21
C ILE A 55 1.71 2.51 6.38
N VAL A 56 1.23 3.40 5.51
CA VAL A 56 2.09 4.32 4.75
C VAL A 56 2.85 5.25 5.68
N ALA A 57 2.21 5.79 6.73
CA ALA A 57 2.89 6.61 7.73
C ALA A 57 4.00 5.83 8.45
N LEU A 58 3.71 4.58 8.86
CA LEU A 58 4.70 3.68 9.46
C LEU A 58 5.90 3.43 8.53
N LEU A 59 5.67 3.21 7.24
CA LEU A 59 6.72 2.99 6.25
C LEU A 59 7.58 4.24 6.02
N ASN A 60 6.96 5.42 5.97
CA ASN A 60 7.67 6.69 5.78
C ASN A 60 8.55 7.02 6.99
N GLN A 61 8.10 6.74 8.22
CA GLN A 61 8.91 6.93 9.43
C GLN A 61 10.17 6.05 9.43
N ARG A 62 10.07 4.82 8.90
CA ARG A 62 11.20 3.89 8.78
C ARG A 62 12.20 4.29 7.70
N ALA A 63 11.75 5.02 6.68
CA ALA A 63 12.60 5.50 5.59
C ALA A 63 13.27 6.85 5.87
N ALA A 64 12.92 7.52 6.97
CA ALA A 64 13.55 8.79 7.35
C ALA A 64 15.05 8.54 7.68
N PRO A 65 15.98 9.31 7.09
CA PRO A 65 17.38 9.21 7.44
C PRO A 65 17.53 9.55 8.93
N ILE A 66 18.30 8.73 9.64
CA ILE A 66 18.80 9.09 10.98
C ILE A 66 19.57 10.40 10.77
N ALA A 67 19.00 11.52 11.22
CA ALA A 67 19.75 12.76 11.34
C ALA A 67 20.86 12.50 12.37
N VAL A 68 22.06 12.20 11.87
CA VAL A 68 23.26 12.13 12.70
C VAL A 68 23.44 13.55 13.24
N ALA A 69 23.12 13.73 14.51
CA ALA A 69 23.45 14.94 15.24
C ALA A 69 24.98 15.00 15.36
N THR A 70 25.61 15.71 14.43
CA THR A 70 27.01 16.12 14.57
C THR A 70 27.06 17.17 15.68
N GLN A 71 27.59 16.79 16.84
CA GLN A 71 28.21 17.72 17.78
C GLN A 71 29.70 17.80 17.49
#